data_AF-A0A7C7DZ46-F1
#
_entry.id   AF-A0A7C7DZ46-F1
#
_cell.length_a   1.000
_cell.length_b   1.000
_cell.length_c   1.000
_cell.angle_alpha   90.00
_cell.angle_beta   90.00
_cell.angle_gamma   90.00
#
_symmetry.space_group_name_H-M   'P 1'
#
loop_
_entity.id
_entity.type
_entity.pdbx_description
1 polymer ?
#
loop_
_entity_poly.entity_id
_entity_poly.type
_entity_poly.pdbx_seq_one_letter_code
_entity_poly.pdbx_strand_id
1 'polypeptide(L)'
;MFRKVTAIIAVLLICSFITSYLVTTQAYAASDKDLVSIDMRNVDIRDVLSAIAVNMNKKIIYASDPMNVDFSIQDAEPKTALEYLLKTYGLDYLEDGNILLIGTTDDLSRYFYDKMSLTRFGLQYVASDVISSQISQLGIPVRTITLEANKKAIWVYGLPQGLGMVSDLIAMIDKPENAAAEQTSVPAGELLLTPVTLKYINGYQMNEIIGQMGLKTGIVLDSNPMTLWVYGDSKSISKIQEIQKKIDISDNSKKTNIILTTVKLNYLTVDEVMPILYEMASGVNVINFERRYQTFWLYGTQESINQAVDIVKKFDVIENASDNIFFVHKLRNITAKELKSRFDKLDLPGVGIDYMDYPEFSKNVIVHCPADYKIFVVSHIRSLDVQTEKIKVPVDFSNVAAGMSRLTERRKLLSQLTGIPETSFIISSNVSRNDDPLYIMYLEETPENISKVKDYITYIDNALTNGLSN
;
A
#
# COMPACT_ATOMS: atom_id res chain seq x y z
N MET A 1 55.66 -0.37 -61.89
CA MET A 1 54.21 -0.07 -61.89
C MET A 1 53.43 -0.70 -60.72
N PHE A 2 54.08 -1.28 -59.70
CA PHE A 2 53.38 -1.92 -58.56
C PHE A 2 53.57 -1.21 -57.21
N ARG A 3 54.08 0.03 -57.22
CA ARG A 3 54.41 0.80 -55.99
C ARG A 3 53.47 1.98 -55.71
N LYS A 4 52.49 2.23 -56.59
CA LYS A 4 51.48 3.29 -56.44
C LYS A 4 50.07 2.76 -56.14
N VAL A 5 49.85 1.44 -56.18
CA VAL A 5 48.53 0.82 -55.91
C VAL A 5 48.41 0.34 -54.45
N THR A 6 49.53 0.06 -53.76
CA THR A 6 49.55 -0.30 -52.34
C THR A 6 49.37 0.91 -51.40
N ALA A 7 49.66 2.13 -51.86
CA ALA A 7 49.51 3.35 -51.06
C ALA A 7 48.05 3.83 -50.97
N ILE A 8 47.17 3.45 -51.89
CA ILE A 8 45.75 3.88 -51.91
C ILE A 8 44.86 2.90 -51.13
N ILE A 9 45.24 1.62 -51.05
CA ILE A 9 44.50 0.60 -50.28
C ILE A 9 44.86 0.65 -48.78
N ALA A 10 46.07 1.10 -48.42
CA ALA A 10 46.47 1.30 -47.02
C ALA A 10 45.80 2.52 -46.35
N VAL A 11 45.40 3.54 -47.12
CA VAL A 11 44.70 4.73 -46.58
C VAL A 11 43.20 4.48 -46.38
N LEU A 12 42.59 3.56 -47.15
CA LEU A 12 41.19 3.18 -47.01
C LEU A 12 40.91 2.11 -45.94
N LEU A 13 41.92 1.32 -45.52
CA LEU A 13 41.80 0.35 -44.43
C LEU A 13 42.16 0.91 -43.04
N ILE A 14 42.74 2.10 -42.96
CA ILE A 14 42.96 2.82 -41.69
C ILE A 14 41.75 3.73 -41.33
N CYS A 15 40.84 3.99 -42.28
CA CYS A 15 39.60 4.74 -42.03
C CYS A 15 38.39 3.87 -41.60
N SER A 16 38.52 2.54 -41.51
CA SER A 16 37.41 1.65 -41.11
C SER A 16 37.62 0.90 -39.79
N PHE A 17 38.67 1.22 -39.03
CA PHE A 17 38.99 0.56 -37.75
C PHE A 17 39.31 1.52 -36.59
N ILE A 18 38.82 2.77 -36.64
CA ILE A 18 38.87 3.73 -35.50
C ILE A 18 37.45 4.26 -35.17
N THR A 19 36.41 3.46 -35.40
CA THR A 19 35.04 3.76 -34.94
C THR A 19 34.60 2.74 -33.90
N SER A 20 35.33 2.59 -32.79
CA SER A 20 34.92 1.75 -31.65
C SER A 20 35.71 2.05 -30.36
N TYR A 21 35.94 3.31 -29.99
CA TYR A 21 36.29 3.68 -28.61
C TYR A 21 35.87 5.12 -28.33
N LEU A 22 34.56 5.37 -28.39
CA LEU A 22 33.99 6.47 -27.60
C LEU A 22 33.91 5.95 -26.16
N VAL A 23 35.02 6.10 -25.44
CA VAL A 23 34.97 6.14 -23.98
C VAL A 23 34.09 7.34 -23.66
N THR A 24 32.87 7.06 -23.20
CA THR A 24 32.03 8.03 -22.52
C THR A 24 32.74 8.47 -21.26
N THR A 25 33.64 9.44 -21.39
CA THR A 25 33.87 10.38 -20.31
C THR A 25 32.56 11.15 -20.19
N GLN A 26 31.69 10.70 -19.29
CA GLN A 26 30.74 11.62 -18.68
C GLN A 26 31.61 12.78 -18.19
N ALA A 27 31.48 13.94 -18.86
CA ALA A 27 31.75 15.18 -18.17
C ALA A 27 30.89 15.09 -16.92
N TYR A 28 31.52 14.91 -15.76
CA TYR A 28 30.94 15.36 -14.52
C TYR A 28 30.54 16.81 -14.82
N ALA A 29 29.25 17.02 -15.05
CA ALA A 29 28.70 18.35 -14.93
C ALA A 29 29.11 18.77 -13.53
N ALA A 30 30.09 19.67 -13.47
CA ALA A 30 30.28 20.48 -12.30
C ALA A 30 28.89 21.00 -11.95
N SER A 31 28.48 20.85 -10.70
CA SER A 31 27.36 21.61 -10.18
C SER A 31 27.60 23.06 -10.61
N ASP A 32 26.87 23.54 -11.61
CA ASP A 32 26.78 24.96 -11.90
C ASP A 32 26.16 25.54 -10.64
N LYS A 33 27.03 25.97 -9.73
CA LYS A 33 26.61 26.89 -8.68
C LYS A 33 26.29 28.15 -9.47
N ASP A 34 25.03 28.56 -9.46
CA ASP A 34 24.59 29.83 -10.04
C ASP A 34 25.29 30.96 -9.28
N LEU A 35 26.53 31.27 -9.66
CA LEU A 35 27.33 32.33 -9.07
C LEU A 35 26.93 33.66 -9.71
N VAL A 36 26.91 34.70 -8.87
CA VAL A 36 26.47 36.03 -9.23
C VAL A 36 27.64 37.01 -9.12
N SER A 37 27.80 37.80 -10.17
CA SER A 37 28.74 38.91 -10.24
C SER A 37 27.94 40.20 -10.48
N ILE A 38 28.01 41.13 -9.53
CA ILE A 38 27.27 42.41 -9.54
C ILE A 38 28.29 43.54 -9.35
N ASP A 39 28.26 44.55 -10.21
CA ASP A 39 28.95 45.83 -10.01
C ASP A 39 27.94 46.94 -10.30
N MET A 40 27.46 47.59 -9.25
CA MET A 40 26.50 48.68 -9.33
C MET A 40 26.95 49.82 -8.44
N ARG A 41 26.86 51.05 -8.95
CA ARG A 41 27.35 52.25 -8.28
C ARG A 41 26.29 53.34 -8.25
N ASN A 42 26.11 53.95 -7.08
CA ASN A 42 25.14 55.00 -6.79
C ASN A 42 23.73 54.63 -7.29
N VAL A 43 23.32 53.40 -7.03
CA VAL A 43 21.99 52.86 -7.37
C VAL A 43 21.14 52.73 -6.13
N ASP A 44 19.81 52.73 -6.29
CA ASP A 44 18.91 52.48 -5.17
C ASP A 44 19.13 51.05 -4.64
N ILE A 45 19.20 50.89 -3.33
CA ILE A 45 19.40 49.56 -2.70
C ILE A 45 18.36 48.55 -3.15
N ARG A 46 17.13 48.97 -3.45
CA ARG A 46 16.05 48.11 -3.92
C ARG A 46 16.35 47.50 -5.29
N ASP A 47 17.11 48.18 -6.13
CA ASP A 47 17.51 47.67 -7.45
C ASP A 47 18.56 46.56 -7.30
N VAL A 48 19.54 46.75 -6.41
CA VAL A 48 20.56 45.73 -6.09
C VAL A 48 19.89 44.50 -5.44
N LEU A 49 19.00 44.74 -4.48
CA LEU A 49 18.21 43.69 -3.83
C LEU A 49 17.38 42.91 -4.85
N SER A 50 16.72 43.60 -5.79
CA SER A 50 15.93 42.95 -6.84
C SER A 50 16.78 42.07 -7.75
N ALA A 51 17.97 42.52 -8.14
CA ALA A 51 18.91 41.73 -8.94
C ALA A 51 19.33 40.44 -8.22
N ILE A 52 19.58 40.53 -6.91
CA ILE A 52 19.91 39.36 -6.09
C ILE A 52 18.68 38.43 -5.91
N ALA A 53 17.50 39.00 -5.68
CA ALA A 53 16.24 38.28 -5.48
C ALA A 53 15.85 37.39 -6.66
N VAL A 54 16.03 37.91 -7.89
CA VAL A 54 15.76 37.17 -9.14
C VAL A 54 16.62 35.91 -9.20
N ASN A 55 17.90 36.01 -8.86
CA ASN A 55 18.82 34.86 -8.85
C ASN A 55 18.58 33.91 -7.67
N MET A 56 17.90 34.37 -6.62
CA MET A 56 17.47 33.53 -5.49
C MET A 56 16.09 32.89 -5.69
N ASN A 57 15.36 33.26 -6.74
CA ASN A 57 13.94 32.95 -6.92
C ASN A 57 13.07 33.37 -5.70
N LYS A 58 13.45 34.46 -5.02
CA LYS A 58 12.77 35.03 -3.84
C LYS A 58 12.09 36.35 -4.14
N LYS A 59 11.09 36.73 -3.35
CA LYS A 59 10.48 38.08 -3.34
C LYS A 59 11.06 38.88 -2.18
N ILE A 60 11.53 40.10 -2.42
CA ILE A 60 12.03 40.99 -1.37
C ILE A 60 11.01 42.09 -1.06
N ILE A 61 10.78 42.34 0.23
CA ILE A 61 10.07 43.50 0.74
C ILE A 61 11.08 44.33 1.52
N TYR A 62 11.37 45.54 1.05
CA TYR A 62 12.26 46.47 1.73
C TYR A 62 11.44 47.41 2.64
N ALA A 63 11.75 47.39 3.92
CA ALA A 63 10.99 48.02 4.99
C ALA A 63 11.57 49.35 5.50
N SER A 64 12.80 49.67 5.11
CA SER A 64 13.51 50.89 5.50
C SER A 64 13.43 51.98 4.43
N ASP A 65 13.89 53.19 4.76
CA ASP A 65 13.92 54.31 3.83
C ASP A 65 14.86 54.05 2.65
N PRO A 66 14.50 54.44 1.41
CA PRO A 66 15.36 54.28 0.25
C PRO A 66 16.73 54.94 0.42
N MET A 67 17.80 54.21 0.09
CA MET A 67 19.17 54.70 0.11
C MET A 67 19.92 54.30 -1.16
N ASN A 68 20.88 55.13 -1.57
CA ASN A 68 21.80 54.79 -2.64
C ASN A 68 22.99 54.00 -2.11
N VAL A 69 23.42 52.99 -2.86
CA VAL A 69 24.48 52.06 -2.49
C VAL A 69 25.49 51.89 -3.63
N ASP A 70 26.72 51.58 -3.23
CA ASP A 70 27.81 51.14 -4.10
C ASP A 70 28.13 49.69 -3.71
N PHE A 71 27.85 48.74 -4.61
CA PHE A 71 28.03 47.32 -4.32
C PHE A 71 28.73 46.62 -5.48
N SER A 72 29.84 45.96 -5.14
CA SER A 72 30.61 45.16 -6.08
C SER A 72 30.96 43.81 -5.46
N ILE A 73 30.56 42.73 -6.12
CA ILE A 73 30.88 41.36 -5.73
C ILE A 73 31.07 40.51 -7.00
N GLN A 74 32.02 39.57 -6.95
CA GLN A 74 32.33 38.69 -8.07
C GLN A 74 32.27 37.23 -7.62
N ASP A 75 31.70 36.39 -8.48
CA ASP A 75 31.65 34.92 -8.36
C ASP A 75 31.14 34.45 -6.98
N ALA A 76 30.10 35.10 -6.45
CA ALA A 76 29.54 34.79 -5.15
C ALA A 76 28.18 34.08 -5.26
N GLU A 77 27.88 33.19 -4.32
CA GLU A 77 26.53 32.62 -4.22
C GLU A 77 25.51 33.75 -3.92
N PRO A 78 24.31 33.75 -4.53
CA PRO A 78 23.32 34.83 -4.39
C PRO A 78 22.99 35.19 -2.93
N LYS A 79 22.87 34.16 -2.07
CA LYS A 79 22.63 34.35 -0.63
C LYS A 79 23.80 35.04 0.06
N THR A 80 25.02 34.65 -0.28
CA THR A 80 26.24 35.27 0.23
C THR A 80 26.34 36.74 -0.21
N ALA A 81 26.01 37.04 -1.47
CA ALA A 81 25.95 38.41 -1.98
C ALA A 81 24.93 39.27 -1.21
N LEU A 82 23.74 38.71 -0.91
CA LEU A 82 22.75 39.36 -0.07
C LEU A 82 23.30 39.68 1.32
N GLU A 83 23.87 38.69 2.01
CA GLU A 83 24.39 38.84 3.36
C GLU A 83 25.50 39.91 3.45
N TYR A 84 26.39 39.96 2.44
CA TYR A 84 27.42 40.99 2.37
C TYR A 84 26.84 42.40 2.15
N LEU A 85 25.86 42.54 1.26
CA LEU A 85 25.17 43.81 1.02
C LEU A 85 24.51 44.30 2.33
N LEU A 86 23.70 43.44 2.97
CA LEU A 86 22.97 43.80 4.18
C LEU A 86 23.91 44.21 5.32
N LYS A 87 24.98 43.43 5.54
CA LYS A 87 25.97 43.70 6.58
C LYS A 87 26.71 45.03 6.35
N THR A 88 26.99 45.37 5.09
CA THR A 88 27.67 46.63 4.73
C THR A 88 26.84 47.85 5.09
N TYR A 89 25.51 47.75 4.95
CA TYR A 89 24.57 48.85 5.20
C TYR A 89 23.84 48.75 6.54
N GLY A 90 24.26 47.85 7.44
CA GLY A 90 23.66 47.71 8.77
C GLY A 90 22.21 47.23 8.76
N LEU A 91 21.84 46.47 7.72
CA LEU A 91 20.51 45.88 7.56
C LEU A 91 20.55 44.41 7.95
N ASP A 92 19.36 43.88 8.22
CA ASP A 92 19.13 42.47 8.48
C ASP A 92 17.93 41.99 7.66
N TYR A 93 17.63 40.69 7.73
CA TYR A 93 16.47 40.12 7.06
C TYR A 93 15.71 39.11 7.92
N LEU A 94 14.40 39.05 7.70
CA LEU A 94 13.53 37.96 8.13
C LEU A 94 13.10 37.18 6.89
N GLU A 95 13.35 35.88 6.90
CA GLU A 95 12.95 34.96 5.83
C GLU A 95 11.67 34.22 6.22
N ASP A 96 10.64 34.34 5.39
CA ASP A 96 9.37 33.60 5.52
C ASP A 96 9.02 32.97 4.16
N GLY A 97 9.30 31.67 4.01
CA GLY A 97 9.07 30.91 2.79
C GLY A 97 9.77 31.55 1.58
N ASN A 98 8.99 32.10 0.65
CA ASN A 98 9.53 32.75 -0.56
C ASN A 98 9.71 34.27 -0.43
N ILE A 99 9.51 34.84 0.76
CA ILE A 99 9.57 36.28 1.01
C ILE A 99 10.73 36.58 1.96
N LEU A 100 11.52 37.59 1.60
CA LEU A 100 12.57 38.18 2.42
C LEU A 100 12.14 39.58 2.81
N LEU A 101 11.86 39.81 4.09
CA LEU A 101 11.63 41.14 4.63
C LEU A 101 12.98 41.71 5.07
N ILE A 102 13.39 42.82 4.48
CA ILE A 102 14.71 43.42 4.70
C ILE A 102 14.53 44.80 5.31
N GLY A 103 15.28 45.10 6.36
CA GLY A 103 15.25 46.40 7.00
C GLY A 103 16.26 46.52 8.13
N THR A 104 16.25 47.65 8.83
CA THR A 104 16.99 47.79 10.08
C THR A 104 16.40 46.86 11.15
N THR A 105 17.18 46.53 12.18
CA THR A 105 16.70 45.72 13.31
C THR A 105 15.45 46.32 13.96
N ASP A 106 15.34 47.66 14.01
CA ASP A 106 14.19 48.36 14.57
C ASP A 106 12.95 48.25 13.67
N ASP A 107 13.12 48.38 12.34
CA ASP A 107 12.03 48.24 11.38
C ASP A 107 11.50 46.81 11.39
N LEU A 108 12.39 45.82 11.33
CA LEU A 108 12.01 44.41 11.37
C LEU A 108 11.30 44.06 12.67
N SER A 109 11.75 44.62 13.80
CA SER A 109 11.07 44.47 15.10
C SER A 109 9.67 45.07 15.07
N ARG A 110 9.50 46.31 14.58
CA ARG A 110 8.20 46.98 14.49
C ARG A 110 7.22 46.22 13.60
N TYR A 111 7.64 45.82 12.40
CA TYR A 111 6.84 45.02 11.48
C TYR A 111 6.45 43.65 12.07
N PHE A 112 7.29 43.07 12.91
CA PHE A 112 7.00 41.83 13.62
C PHE A 112 5.96 42.04 14.75
N TYR A 113 6.10 43.11 15.54
CA TYR A 113 5.17 43.44 16.63
C TYR A 113 3.78 43.86 16.12
N ASP A 114 3.70 44.64 15.03
CA ASP A 114 2.43 45.09 14.44
C ASP A 114 1.58 43.93 13.89
N LYS A 115 2.20 42.78 13.63
CA LYS A 115 1.49 41.57 13.19
C LYS A 115 1.05 40.67 14.33
N MET A 116 1.52 40.88 15.56
CA MET A 116 1.12 40.06 16.70
C MET A 116 -0.26 40.47 17.21
N SER A 117 -1.14 39.50 17.41
CA SER A 117 -2.50 39.73 17.90
C SER A 117 -2.79 38.87 19.13
N LEU A 118 -3.58 39.42 20.05
CA LEU A 118 -4.15 38.70 21.18
C LEU A 118 -5.56 38.23 20.81
N THR A 119 -5.77 36.92 20.73
CA THR A 119 -7.08 36.32 20.43
C THR A 119 -7.59 35.48 21.58
N ARG A 120 -8.88 35.62 21.90
CA ARG A 120 -9.57 34.78 22.89
C ARG A 120 -10.25 33.62 22.20
N PHE A 121 -9.91 32.40 22.58
CA PHE A 121 -10.60 31.18 22.16
C PHE A 121 -11.52 30.67 23.25
N GLY A 122 -12.75 30.33 22.88
CA GLY A 122 -13.72 29.66 23.77
C GLY A 122 -13.64 28.15 23.62
N LEU A 123 -13.69 27.44 24.74
CA LEU A 123 -13.63 25.97 24.80
C LEU A 123 -14.96 25.42 25.32
N GLN A 124 -15.45 24.34 24.73
CA GLN A 124 -16.68 23.67 25.14
C GLN A 124 -16.40 22.52 26.10
N TYR A 125 -15.49 21.62 25.73
CA TYR A 125 -15.32 20.32 26.38
C TYR A 125 -14.02 20.24 27.17
N VAL A 126 -12.90 20.61 26.57
CA VAL A 126 -11.56 20.52 27.16
C VAL A 126 -11.24 21.77 27.99
N ALA A 127 -10.39 21.63 28.99
CA ALA A 127 -9.94 22.72 29.85
C ALA A 127 -8.74 23.48 29.25
N SER A 128 -8.62 24.77 29.54
CA SER A 128 -7.64 25.68 28.95
C SER A 128 -6.18 25.31 29.27
N ASP A 129 -5.93 24.69 30.41
CA ASP A 129 -4.63 24.15 30.83
C ASP A 129 -4.17 22.99 29.94
N VAL A 130 -5.07 22.07 29.60
CA VAL A 130 -4.79 20.96 28.68
C VAL A 130 -4.45 21.48 27.29
N ILE A 131 -5.24 22.42 26.75
CA ILE A 131 -4.95 23.07 25.46
C ILE A 131 -3.59 23.77 25.50
N SER A 132 -3.32 24.54 26.56
CA SER A 132 -2.04 25.25 26.72
C SER A 132 -0.85 24.28 26.75
N SER A 133 -1.01 23.11 27.41
CA SER A 133 0.00 22.06 27.43
C SER A 133 0.27 21.50 26.03
N GLN A 134 -0.77 21.19 25.26
CA GLN A 134 -0.64 20.67 23.89
C GLN A 134 0.02 21.71 22.95
N ILE A 135 -0.33 23.00 23.07
CA ILE A 135 0.32 24.09 22.32
C ILE A 135 1.83 24.11 22.59
N SER A 136 2.21 23.98 23.86
CA SER A 136 3.60 24.05 24.30
C SER A 136 4.40 22.81 23.87
N GLN A 137 3.80 21.62 23.98
CA GLN A 137 4.43 20.35 23.57
C GLN A 137 4.58 20.22 22.05
N LEU A 138 3.59 20.70 21.27
CA LEU A 138 3.74 20.79 19.82
C LEU A 138 4.82 21.81 19.44
N GLY A 139 5.06 22.83 20.27
CA GLY A 139 6.02 23.90 19.96
C GLY A 139 5.44 24.93 19.00
N ILE A 140 4.14 25.19 19.07
CA ILE A 140 3.50 26.28 18.31
C ILE A 140 4.03 27.62 18.88
N PRO A 141 4.56 28.53 18.05
CA PRO A 141 5.26 29.74 18.51
C PRO A 141 4.30 30.84 18.96
N VAL A 142 3.58 30.60 20.05
CA VAL A 142 2.60 31.52 20.66
C VAL A 142 2.79 31.59 22.16
N ARG A 143 2.31 32.68 22.78
CA ARG A 143 2.22 32.82 24.23
C ARG A 143 0.77 32.61 24.66
N THR A 144 0.53 31.75 25.63
CA THR A 144 -0.80 31.47 26.17
C THR A 144 -1.00 32.17 27.53
N ILE A 145 -2.23 32.58 27.80
CA ILE A 145 -2.68 33.12 29.07
C ILE A 145 -3.94 32.35 29.45
N THR A 146 -3.89 31.65 30.58
CA THR A 146 -5.01 30.90 31.16
C THR A 146 -5.42 31.53 32.49
N LEU A 147 -6.68 31.34 32.90
CA LEU A 147 -7.19 31.84 34.16
C LEU A 147 -7.78 30.67 34.97
N GLU A 148 -7.32 30.48 36.20
CA GLU A 148 -7.84 29.42 37.09
C GLU A 148 -9.37 29.52 37.29
N ALA A 149 -9.88 30.75 37.40
CA ALA A 149 -11.31 31.02 37.55
C ALA A 149 -12.14 30.70 36.29
N ASN A 150 -11.51 30.59 35.11
CA ASN A 150 -12.20 30.31 33.85
C ASN A 150 -11.41 29.33 32.98
N LYS A 151 -11.66 28.04 33.20
CA LYS A 151 -11.03 26.94 32.44
C LYS A 151 -11.59 26.77 31.02
N LYS A 152 -12.61 27.52 30.62
CA LYS A 152 -13.29 27.40 29.31
C LYS A 152 -12.93 28.52 28.34
N ALA A 153 -11.90 29.31 28.67
CA ALA A 153 -11.35 30.31 27.77
C ALA A 153 -9.82 30.33 27.87
N ILE A 154 -9.17 30.53 26.73
CA ILE A 154 -7.72 30.73 26.64
C ILE A 154 -7.45 31.96 25.79
N TRP A 155 -6.52 32.80 26.21
CA TRP A 155 -6.04 33.93 25.43
C TRP A 155 -4.68 33.59 24.85
N VAL A 156 -4.49 33.85 23.58
CA VAL A 156 -3.30 33.46 22.85
C VAL A 156 -2.76 34.66 22.11
N TYR A 157 -1.48 34.95 22.33
CA TYR A 157 -0.75 36.05 21.73
C TYR A 157 0.29 35.51 20.76
N GLY A 158 0.22 35.91 19.50
CA GLY A 158 1.18 35.50 18.48
C GLY A 158 0.83 36.00 17.08
N LEU A 159 1.58 35.53 16.09
CA LEU A 159 1.34 35.83 14.69
C LEU A 159 0.07 35.12 14.18
N PRO A 160 -0.61 35.65 13.13
CA PRO A 160 -1.87 35.09 12.63
C PRO A 160 -1.78 33.60 12.28
N GLN A 161 -0.64 33.16 11.75
CA GLN A 161 -0.39 31.76 11.43
C GLN A 161 -0.40 30.87 12.68
N GLY A 162 0.30 31.27 13.75
CA GLY A 162 0.30 30.54 15.02
C GLY A 162 -1.08 30.52 15.68
N LEU A 163 -1.84 31.61 15.57
CA LEU A 163 -3.23 31.67 16.02
C LEU A 163 -4.13 30.72 15.21
N GLY A 164 -3.91 30.61 13.90
CA GLY A 164 -4.57 29.63 13.04
C GLY A 164 -4.30 28.19 13.47
N MET A 165 -3.03 27.84 13.71
CA MET A 165 -2.64 26.51 14.21
C MET A 165 -3.29 26.19 15.56
N VAL A 166 -3.41 27.16 16.46
CA VAL A 166 -4.12 26.98 17.73
C VAL A 166 -5.62 26.76 17.50
N SER A 167 -6.23 27.50 16.58
CA SER A 167 -7.63 27.28 16.21
C SER A 167 -7.85 25.86 15.68
N ASP A 168 -6.97 25.37 14.80
CA ASP A 168 -7.03 24.03 14.24
C ASP A 168 -6.83 22.97 15.32
N LEU A 169 -5.87 23.18 16.23
CA LEU A 169 -5.65 22.32 17.39
C LEU A 169 -6.91 22.20 18.24
N ILE A 170 -7.51 23.33 18.61
CA ILE A 170 -8.75 23.36 19.38
C ILE A 170 -9.86 22.61 18.63
N ALA A 171 -10.04 22.85 17.33
CA ALA A 171 -11.04 22.14 16.54
C ALA A 171 -10.81 20.62 16.48
N MET A 172 -9.56 20.17 16.56
CA MET A 172 -9.21 18.74 16.59
C MET A 172 -9.49 18.11 17.96
N ILE A 173 -9.18 18.79 19.06
CA ILE A 173 -9.15 18.17 20.40
C ILE A 173 -10.27 18.63 21.34
N ASP A 174 -10.94 19.76 21.12
CA ASP A 174 -12.04 20.23 21.96
C ASP A 174 -13.33 19.45 21.67
N LYS A 175 -13.36 18.19 22.11
CA LYS A 175 -14.43 17.22 21.85
C LYS A 175 -14.91 16.55 23.15
N PRO A 176 -16.16 16.06 23.19
CA PRO A 176 -16.70 15.42 24.38
C PRO A 176 -15.87 14.21 24.83
N GLU A 177 -15.33 13.43 23.88
CA GLU A 177 -14.43 12.30 24.21
C GLU A 177 -13.14 12.72 24.94
N ASN A 178 -12.72 13.98 24.84
CA ASN A 178 -11.54 14.52 25.51
C ASN A 178 -11.89 15.36 26.75
N ALA A 179 -13.18 15.52 27.09
CA ALA A 179 -13.65 16.39 28.18
C ALA A 179 -13.23 15.91 29.58
N ALA A 180 -12.87 14.63 29.71
CA ALA A 180 -12.66 13.94 30.97
C ALA A 180 -11.34 13.16 31.02
N ALA A 181 -10.25 13.72 30.45
CA ALA A 181 -8.91 13.19 30.69
C ALA A 181 -8.43 13.46 32.14
N GLU A 182 -9.25 13.15 33.14
CA GLU A 182 -8.77 12.76 34.46
C GLU A 182 -8.52 11.25 34.43
N GLN A 183 -7.26 10.88 34.20
CA GLN A 183 -6.63 9.61 34.61
C GLN A 183 -7.20 8.30 34.05
N THR A 184 -6.74 7.83 32.87
CA THR A 184 -6.28 6.43 32.69
C THR A 184 -5.62 6.06 31.35
N SER A 185 -5.20 6.99 30.47
CA SER A 185 -4.37 6.58 29.31
C SER A 185 -3.58 7.66 28.58
N VAL A 186 -3.40 8.85 29.16
CA VAL A 186 -2.41 9.82 28.67
C VAL A 186 -1.72 10.39 29.90
N PRO A 187 -0.48 9.94 30.23
CA PRO A 187 0.33 10.54 31.26
C PRO A 187 0.39 12.06 31.06
N ALA A 188 0.35 12.82 32.16
CA ALA A 188 0.58 14.25 32.13
C ALA A 188 1.92 14.52 31.42
N GLY A 189 1.87 15.05 30.19
CA GLY A 189 3.08 15.21 29.36
C GLY A 189 3.01 14.63 27.95
N GLU A 190 1.99 13.83 27.60
CA GLU A 190 1.87 13.24 26.27
C GLU A 190 0.90 14.01 25.35
N LEU A 191 1.28 14.09 24.07
CA LEU A 191 0.48 14.70 23.02
C LEU A 191 -0.73 13.83 22.70
N LEU A 192 -1.91 14.45 22.58
CA LEU A 192 -3.11 13.79 22.09
C LEU A 192 -3.05 13.51 20.58
N LEU A 193 -2.16 14.23 19.89
CA LEU A 193 -1.92 14.06 18.46
C LEU A 193 -0.82 13.02 18.26
N THR A 194 -1.03 12.15 17.27
CA THR A 194 -0.03 11.15 16.87
C THR A 194 0.88 11.75 15.79
N PRO A 195 2.22 11.68 15.95
CA PRO A 195 3.14 12.12 14.92
C PRO A 195 3.20 11.11 13.77
N VAL A 196 3.12 11.62 12.54
CA VAL A 196 3.40 10.89 11.30
C VAL A 196 4.66 11.51 10.69
N THR A 197 5.80 10.89 10.94
CA THR A 197 7.11 11.34 10.46
C THR A 197 7.33 10.90 9.01
N LEU A 198 7.69 11.85 8.16
CA LEU A 198 7.89 11.69 6.72
C LEU A 198 9.38 11.81 6.36
N LYS A 199 9.79 11.19 5.26
CA LYS A 199 11.19 11.16 4.81
C LYS A 199 11.41 11.83 3.46
N TYR A 200 10.47 11.70 2.54
CA TYR A 200 10.60 12.11 1.15
C TYR A 200 9.63 13.24 0.78
N ILE A 201 8.41 13.23 1.31
CA ILE A 201 7.46 14.34 1.18
C ILE A 201 7.34 15.12 2.50
N ASN A 202 6.88 16.36 2.44
CA ASN A 202 6.63 17.14 3.66
C ASN A 202 5.17 16.96 4.17
N GLY A 203 4.93 17.39 5.40
CA GLY A 203 3.65 17.29 6.08
C GLY A 203 2.53 18.04 5.37
N TYR A 204 2.84 19.16 4.71
CA TYR A 204 1.86 19.92 3.93
C TYR A 204 1.36 19.12 2.72
N GLN A 205 2.28 18.52 1.97
CA GLN A 205 1.94 17.63 0.85
C GLN A 205 1.13 16.42 1.32
N MET A 206 1.52 15.80 2.45
CA MET A 206 0.75 14.70 3.03
C MET A 206 -0.66 15.16 3.44
N ASN A 207 -0.80 16.35 4.00
CA ASN A 207 -2.09 16.93 4.40
C ASN A 207 -3.03 17.13 3.20
N GLU A 208 -2.51 17.67 2.09
CA GLU A 208 -3.28 17.83 0.86
C GLU A 208 -3.82 16.49 0.36
N ILE A 209 -2.97 15.46 0.37
CA ILE A 209 -3.32 14.12 -0.11
C ILE A 209 -4.39 13.48 0.76
N ILE A 210 -4.21 13.45 2.08
CA ILE A 210 -5.22 12.85 2.97
C ILE A 210 -6.53 13.66 2.92
N GLY A 211 -6.46 14.98 2.75
CA GLY A 211 -7.62 15.83 2.54
C GLY A 211 -8.37 15.52 1.24
N GLN A 212 -7.65 15.32 0.13
CA GLN A 212 -8.24 14.89 -1.15
C GLN A 212 -8.91 13.51 -1.08
N MET A 213 -8.42 12.64 -0.18
CA MET A 213 -9.03 11.32 0.10
C MET A 213 -10.23 11.40 1.06
N GLY A 214 -10.59 12.60 1.55
CA GLY A 214 -11.68 12.83 2.49
C GLY A 214 -11.36 12.40 3.92
N LEU A 215 -10.07 12.27 4.27
CA LEU A 215 -9.64 12.03 5.64
C LEU A 215 -9.46 13.36 6.38
N LYS A 216 -9.52 13.31 7.72
CA LYS A 216 -9.27 14.49 8.55
C LYS A 216 -7.79 14.86 8.45
N THR A 217 -7.52 16.13 8.13
CA THR A 217 -6.17 16.69 8.06
C THR A 217 -5.59 16.90 9.46
N GLY A 218 -4.26 17.01 9.53
CA GLY A 218 -3.51 17.28 10.74
C GLY A 218 -2.84 18.65 10.76
N ILE A 219 -1.99 18.88 11.76
CA ILE A 219 -1.21 20.10 11.94
C ILE A 219 0.24 19.85 11.50
N VAL A 220 0.81 20.81 10.77
CA VAL A 220 2.21 20.81 10.36
C VAL A 220 2.86 22.05 10.95
N LEU A 221 4.07 21.92 11.45
CA LEU A 221 4.83 23.02 12.05
C LEU A 221 5.95 23.41 11.10
N ASP A 222 6.16 24.72 10.90
CA ASP A 222 7.25 25.21 10.04
C ASP A 222 8.63 24.85 10.59
N SER A 223 8.76 24.75 11.91
CA SER A 223 9.97 24.29 12.58
C SER A 223 10.27 22.81 12.34
N ASN A 224 9.25 22.02 11.97
CA ASN A 224 9.37 20.59 11.68
C ASN A 224 8.40 20.18 10.55
N PRO A 225 8.71 20.59 9.30
CA PRO A 225 7.79 20.38 8.18
C PRO A 225 7.72 18.92 7.75
N MET A 226 8.59 18.04 8.25
CA MET A 226 8.60 16.61 7.96
C MET A 226 7.73 15.80 8.92
N THR A 227 7.01 16.43 9.85
CA THR A 227 6.09 15.74 10.77
C THR A 227 4.68 16.29 10.61
N LEU A 228 3.75 15.39 10.34
CA LEU A 228 2.32 15.67 10.35
C LEU A 228 1.70 15.16 11.65
N TRP A 229 1.11 16.06 12.43
CA TRP A 229 0.44 15.72 13.69
C TRP A 229 -1.04 15.48 13.45
N VAL A 230 -1.50 14.24 13.61
CA VAL A 230 -2.89 13.86 13.32
C VAL A 230 -3.65 13.48 14.58
N TYR A 231 -4.96 13.76 14.58
CA TYR A 231 -5.86 13.34 15.65
C TYR A 231 -6.95 12.40 15.08
N GLY A 232 -7.15 11.25 15.73
CA GLY A 232 -8.20 10.31 15.34
C GLY A 232 -8.14 9.00 16.12
N ASP A 233 -9.09 8.12 15.86
CA ASP A 233 -9.05 6.75 16.38
C ASP A 233 -7.91 5.93 15.75
N SER A 234 -7.58 4.80 16.37
CA SER A 234 -6.52 3.90 15.90
C SER A 234 -6.70 3.49 14.43
N LYS A 235 -7.94 3.26 14.00
CA LYS A 235 -8.28 2.88 12.62
C LYS A 235 -7.98 4.00 11.61
N SER A 236 -8.24 5.24 11.97
CA SER A 236 -8.00 6.41 11.14
C SER A 236 -6.50 6.70 11.04
N ILE A 237 -5.78 6.59 12.15
CA ILE A 237 -4.32 6.73 12.19
C ILE A 237 -3.66 5.64 11.34
N SER A 238 -4.07 4.38 11.49
CA SER A 238 -3.52 3.27 10.69
C SER A 238 -3.74 3.48 9.19
N LYS A 239 -4.88 4.05 8.77
CA LYS A 239 -5.12 4.41 7.35
C LYS A 239 -4.16 5.49 6.86
N ILE A 240 -3.95 6.54 7.66
CA ILE A 240 -3.01 7.62 7.32
C ILE A 240 -1.58 7.05 7.20
N GLN A 241 -1.19 6.15 8.10
CA GLN A 241 0.10 5.46 8.04
C GLN A 241 0.21 4.50 6.85
N GLU A 242 -0.87 3.84 6.42
CA GLU A 242 -0.87 3.02 5.22
C GLU A 242 -0.67 3.89 3.96
N ILE A 243 -1.36 5.03 3.88
CA ILE A 243 -1.17 6.02 2.81
C ILE A 243 0.27 6.54 2.83
N GLN A 244 0.80 6.86 4.01
CA GLN A 244 2.17 7.33 4.19
C GLN A 244 3.14 6.34 3.56
N LYS A 245 3.03 5.04 3.86
CA LYS A 245 3.92 4.01 3.31
C LYS A 245 3.88 3.92 1.78
N LYS A 246 2.72 4.19 1.16
CA LYS A 246 2.55 4.12 -0.30
C LYS A 246 3.10 5.38 -1.00
N ILE A 247 3.05 6.53 -0.34
CA ILE A 247 3.32 7.83 -0.97
C ILE A 247 4.65 8.45 -0.55
N ASP A 248 5.08 8.26 0.69
CA ASP A 248 6.35 8.76 1.23
C ASP A 248 7.52 7.89 0.71
N ILE A 249 7.79 8.01 -0.59
CA ILE A 249 8.81 7.28 -1.33
C ILE A 249 9.72 8.26 -2.08
N SER A 250 10.94 7.82 -2.41
CA SER A 250 11.96 8.64 -3.07
C SER A 250 11.47 9.32 -4.34
N ASP A 251 10.66 8.63 -5.13
CA ASP A 251 10.17 9.11 -6.42
C ASP A 251 9.26 10.33 -6.30
N ASN A 252 8.64 10.52 -5.13
CA ASN A 252 7.75 11.63 -4.86
C ASN A 252 8.48 12.84 -4.26
N SER A 253 9.73 12.70 -3.81
CA SER A 253 10.53 13.81 -3.23
C SER A 253 10.77 14.99 -4.17
N LYS A 254 10.80 14.73 -5.48
CA LYS A 254 11.07 15.74 -6.52
C LYS A 254 9.80 16.37 -7.08
N LYS A 255 8.62 15.88 -6.69
CA LYS A 255 7.35 16.35 -7.21
C LYS A 255 6.81 17.44 -6.31
N THR A 256 6.59 18.63 -6.87
CA THR A 256 5.95 19.74 -6.15
C THR A 256 4.51 19.40 -5.80
N ASN A 257 3.75 18.88 -6.76
CA ASN A 257 2.35 18.49 -6.56
C ASN A 257 2.14 17.02 -6.95
N ILE A 258 1.62 16.23 -6.01
CA ILE A 258 1.16 14.87 -6.26
C ILE A 258 -0.32 14.98 -6.62
N ILE A 259 -0.65 14.77 -7.90
CA ILE A 259 -2.03 14.80 -8.37
C ILE A 259 -2.69 13.48 -8.00
N LEU A 260 -3.82 13.55 -7.30
CA LEU A 260 -4.62 12.41 -6.92
C LEU A 260 -5.99 12.47 -7.60
N THR A 261 -6.40 11.40 -8.25
CA THR A 261 -7.74 11.27 -8.83
C THR A 261 -8.45 10.05 -8.25
N THR A 262 -9.66 10.26 -7.74
CA THR A 262 -10.51 9.16 -7.28
C THR A 262 -11.19 8.51 -8.47
N VAL A 263 -11.09 7.19 -8.58
CA VAL A 263 -11.79 6.39 -9.60
C VAL A 263 -12.78 5.47 -8.91
N LYS A 264 -14.05 5.57 -9.32
CA LYS A 264 -15.14 4.71 -8.86
C LYS A 264 -15.58 3.81 -10.01
N LEU A 265 -15.49 2.51 -9.79
CA LEU A 265 -15.92 1.46 -10.70
C LEU A 265 -17.41 1.16 -10.51
N ASN A 266 -18.08 0.70 -11.56
CA ASN A 266 -19.49 0.32 -11.54
C ASN A 266 -19.68 -1.19 -11.66
N TYR A 267 -18.86 -1.86 -12.46
CA TYR A 267 -19.02 -3.27 -12.82
C TYR A 267 -17.83 -4.12 -12.38
N LEU A 268 -16.61 -3.61 -12.55
CA LEU A 268 -15.38 -4.32 -12.17
C LEU A 268 -14.98 -4.04 -10.71
N THR A 269 -14.18 -4.95 -10.17
CA THR A 269 -13.44 -4.74 -8.93
C THR A 269 -12.06 -4.14 -9.17
N VAL A 270 -11.47 -3.53 -8.14
CA VAL A 270 -10.11 -2.98 -8.19
C VAL A 270 -9.13 -4.07 -8.60
N ASP A 271 -9.23 -5.28 -8.03
CA ASP A 271 -8.31 -6.38 -8.31
C ASP A 271 -8.38 -6.86 -9.77
N GLU A 272 -9.54 -6.75 -10.42
CA GLU A 272 -9.71 -7.05 -11.86
C GLU A 272 -9.14 -5.94 -12.75
N VAL A 273 -9.18 -4.69 -12.30
CA VAL A 273 -8.70 -3.52 -13.05
C VAL A 273 -7.18 -3.32 -12.90
N MET A 274 -6.59 -3.73 -11.78
CA MET A 274 -5.17 -3.53 -11.49
C MET A 274 -4.22 -4.13 -12.56
N PRO A 275 -4.39 -5.40 -13.01
CA PRO A 275 -3.56 -5.97 -14.06
C PRO A 275 -3.64 -5.17 -15.37
N ILE A 276 -4.86 -4.75 -15.75
CA ILE A 276 -5.10 -3.96 -16.96
C ILE A 276 -4.36 -2.62 -16.87
N LEU A 277 -4.45 -1.96 -15.71
CA LEU A 277 -3.73 -0.70 -15.49
C LEU A 277 -2.21 -0.88 -15.55
N TYR A 278 -1.67 -1.94 -14.97
CA TYR A 278 -0.22 -2.17 -15.00
C TYR A 278 0.32 -2.54 -16.39
N GLU A 279 -0.48 -3.21 -17.22
CA GLU A 279 -0.09 -3.54 -18.59
C GLU A 279 -0.24 -2.34 -19.55
N MET A 280 -1.25 -1.49 -19.34
CA MET A 280 -1.66 -0.48 -20.32
C MET A 280 -1.36 0.97 -19.94
N ALA A 281 -1.07 1.26 -18.67
CA ALA A 281 -0.75 2.60 -18.18
C ALA A 281 0.63 2.64 -17.52
N SER A 282 1.52 3.48 -18.03
CA SER A 282 2.85 3.71 -17.46
C SER A 282 2.88 4.99 -16.61
N GLY A 283 3.67 4.99 -15.54
CA GLY A 283 3.85 6.18 -14.69
C GLY A 283 2.62 6.56 -13.87
N VAL A 284 1.70 5.60 -13.64
CA VAL A 284 0.58 5.73 -12.70
C VAL A 284 0.78 4.77 -11.56
N ASN A 285 0.57 5.25 -10.35
CA ASN A 285 0.52 4.44 -9.16
C ASN A 285 -0.90 4.40 -8.60
N VAL A 286 -1.19 3.33 -7.87
CA VAL A 286 -2.54 3.08 -7.35
C VAL A 286 -2.52 2.96 -5.84
N ILE A 287 -3.49 3.60 -5.21
CA ILE A 287 -3.81 3.43 -3.80
C ILE A 287 -5.18 2.77 -3.72
N ASN A 288 -5.22 1.56 -3.18
CA ASN A 288 -6.44 0.85 -2.83
C ASN A 288 -6.49 0.61 -1.31
N PHE A 289 -7.70 0.37 -0.80
CA PHE A 289 -7.90 -0.16 0.55
C PHE A 289 -8.70 -1.45 0.43
N GLU A 290 -8.30 -2.50 1.14
CA GLU A 290 -8.85 -3.86 1.04
C GLU A 290 -10.39 -3.94 1.14
N ARG A 291 -11.03 -2.97 1.80
CA ARG A 291 -12.49 -2.95 2.00
C ARG A 291 -13.27 -2.18 0.93
N ARG A 292 -12.60 -1.58 -0.07
CA ARG A 292 -13.23 -0.79 -1.13
C ARG A 292 -12.98 -1.45 -2.49
N TYR A 293 -13.74 -2.49 -2.77
CA TYR A 293 -13.60 -3.28 -4.00
C TYR A 293 -13.86 -2.50 -5.30
N GLN A 294 -14.52 -1.34 -5.26
CA GLN A 294 -14.88 -0.57 -6.46
C GLN A 294 -14.38 0.89 -6.41
N THR A 295 -13.46 1.21 -5.50
CA THR A 295 -12.93 2.58 -5.42
C THR A 295 -11.46 2.58 -5.06
N PHE A 296 -10.69 3.25 -5.88
CA PHE A 296 -9.25 3.41 -5.72
C PHE A 296 -8.85 4.82 -6.14
N TRP A 297 -7.62 5.19 -5.80
CA TRP A 297 -7.05 6.47 -6.17
C TRP A 297 -5.84 6.26 -7.06
N LEU A 298 -5.76 7.08 -8.10
CA LEU A 298 -4.63 7.14 -9.00
C LEU A 298 -3.77 8.34 -8.64
N TYR A 299 -2.45 8.17 -8.61
CA TYR A 299 -1.52 9.28 -8.53
C TYR A 299 -0.37 9.14 -9.52
N GLY A 300 0.04 10.27 -10.09
CA GLY A 300 0.94 10.30 -11.25
C GLY A 300 1.02 11.69 -11.87
N THR A 301 1.39 11.76 -13.14
CA THR A 301 1.27 12.99 -13.93
C THR A 301 -0.18 13.16 -14.38
N GLN A 302 -0.59 14.38 -14.73
CA GLN A 302 -1.95 14.60 -15.24
C GLN A 302 -2.21 13.76 -16.50
N GLU A 303 -1.22 13.64 -17.38
CA GLU A 303 -1.30 12.84 -18.60
C GLU A 303 -1.46 11.34 -18.29
N SER A 304 -0.64 10.80 -17.39
CA SER A 304 -0.69 9.38 -17.05
C SER A 304 -2.00 9.03 -16.34
N ILE A 305 -2.48 9.90 -15.45
CA ILE A 305 -3.79 9.76 -14.78
C ILE A 305 -4.92 9.79 -15.81
N ASN A 306 -4.93 10.74 -16.75
CA ASN A 306 -5.97 10.83 -17.77
C ASN A 306 -6.02 9.56 -18.63
N GLN A 307 -4.85 9.06 -19.06
CA GLN A 307 -4.74 7.82 -19.81
C GLN A 307 -5.30 6.63 -19.00
N ALA A 308 -4.91 6.50 -17.73
CA ALA A 308 -5.41 5.43 -16.86
C ALA A 308 -6.93 5.53 -16.65
N VAL A 309 -7.48 6.72 -16.42
CA VAL A 309 -8.93 6.92 -16.29
C VAL A 309 -9.67 6.51 -17.58
N ASP A 310 -9.14 6.86 -18.74
CA ASP A 310 -9.75 6.50 -20.02
C ASP A 310 -9.66 5.00 -20.32
N ILE A 311 -8.57 4.33 -19.92
CA ILE A 311 -8.46 2.86 -19.96
C ILE A 311 -9.53 2.26 -19.06
N VAL A 312 -9.60 2.66 -17.78
CA VAL A 312 -10.57 2.13 -16.82
C VAL A 312 -12.00 2.26 -17.34
N LYS A 313 -12.38 3.41 -17.90
CA LYS A 313 -13.73 3.61 -18.46
C LYS A 313 -14.07 2.68 -19.61
N LYS A 314 -13.08 2.27 -20.42
CA LYS A 314 -13.30 1.34 -21.54
C LYS A 314 -13.48 -0.10 -21.06
N PHE A 315 -12.86 -0.47 -19.94
CA PHE A 315 -12.91 -1.81 -19.38
C PHE A 315 -14.02 -2.00 -18.35
N ASP A 316 -14.34 -0.97 -17.55
CA ASP A 316 -15.43 -0.98 -16.56
C ASP A 316 -16.81 -0.83 -17.22
N VAL A 317 -17.16 -1.84 -18.02
CA VAL A 317 -18.45 -1.97 -18.71
C VAL A 317 -19.13 -3.26 -18.26
N ILE A 318 -20.46 -3.31 -18.40
CA ILE A 318 -21.26 -4.45 -17.92
C ILE A 318 -20.85 -5.77 -18.58
N GLU A 319 -20.38 -5.73 -19.83
CA GLU A 319 -19.93 -6.91 -20.58
C GLU A 319 -18.65 -7.54 -20.01
N ASN A 320 -17.84 -6.77 -19.28
CA ASN A 320 -16.64 -7.27 -18.63
C ASN A 320 -16.86 -7.59 -17.15
N ALA A 321 -18.07 -7.37 -16.63
CA ALA A 321 -18.39 -7.69 -15.24
C ALA A 321 -18.14 -9.18 -14.96
N SER A 322 -17.63 -9.47 -13.76
CA SER A 322 -17.39 -10.85 -13.30
C SER A 322 -18.70 -11.63 -13.25
N ASP A 323 -19.01 -12.39 -14.30
CA ASP A 323 -20.15 -13.30 -14.37
C ASP A 323 -19.82 -14.67 -13.75
N ASN A 324 -19.01 -14.69 -12.70
CA ASN A 324 -18.68 -15.93 -12.00
C ASN A 324 -19.96 -16.53 -11.38
N ILE A 325 -20.26 -17.77 -11.77
CA ILE A 325 -21.44 -18.49 -11.30
C ILE A 325 -21.05 -19.63 -10.38
N PHE A 326 -21.95 -19.94 -9.45
CA PHE A 326 -21.89 -21.15 -8.65
C PHE A 326 -23.03 -22.08 -9.04
N PHE A 327 -22.74 -23.36 -9.27
CA PHE A 327 -23.77 -24.36 -9.46
C PHE A 327 -23.35 -25.73 -8.91
N VAL A 328 -24.35 -26.51 -8.51
CA VAL A 328 -24.15 -27.88 -8.03
C VAL A 328 -24.29 -28.85 -9.19
N HIS A 329 -23.32 -29.75 -9.36
CA HIS A 329 -23.38 -30.83 -10.34
C HIS A 329 -23.43 -32.20 -9.65
N LYS A 330 -24.36 -33.06 -10.09
CA LYS A 330 -24.51 -34.42 -9.59
C LYS A 330 -23.82 -35.42 -10.52
N LEU A 331 -22.85 -36.15 -9.98
CA LEU A 331 -22.07 -37.19 -10.62
C LEU A 331 -22.84 -38.52 -10.66
N ARG A 332 -22.48 -39.36 -11.63
CA ARG A 332 -23.09 -40.67 -11.85
C ARG A 332 -22.17 -41.79 -11.41
N ASN A 333 -20.90 -41.74 -11.81
CA ASN A 333 -20.01 -42.90 -11.76
C ASN A 333 -19.01 -42.82 -10.60
N ILE A 334 -18.44 -41.65 -10.33
CA ILE A 334 -17.44 -41.44 -9.27
C ILE A 334 -17.95 -40.52 -8.15
N THR A 335 -17.20 -40.45 -7.04
CA THR A 335 -17.43 -39.55 -5.90
C THR A 335 -16.89 -38.15 -6.16
N ALA A 336 -17.33 -37.20 -5.34
CA ALA A 336 -16.87 -35.82 -5.39
C ALA A 336 -15.36 -35.71 -5.13
N LYS A 337 -14.82 -36.51 -4.19
CA LYS A 337 -13.38 -36.56 -3.88
C LYS A 337 -12.55 -36.99 -5.08
N GLU A 338 -12.96 -38.06 -5.75
CA GLU A 338 -12.26 -38.58 -6.92
C GLU A 338 -12.35 -37.62 -8.11
N LEU A 339 -13.53 -37.03 -8.36
CA LEU A 339 -13.65 -36.02 -9.41
C LEU A 339 -12.72 -34.84 -9.14
N LYS A 340 -12.70 -34.31 -7.91
CA LYS A 340 -11.81 -33.19 -7.56
C LYS A 340 -10.35 -33.54 -7.83
N SER A 341 -9.89 -34.72 -7.39
CA SER A 341 -8.52 -35.17 -7.64
C SER A 341 -8.19 -35.28 -9.13
N ARG A 342 -9.14 -35.70 -9.98
CA ARG A 342 -8.95 -35.74 -11.44
C ARG A 342 -8.98 -34.35 -12.06
N PHE A 343 -9.90 -33.50 -11.60
CA PHE A 343 -10.12 -32.18 -12.16
C PHE A 343 -8.99 -31.21 -11.80
N ASP A 344 -8.47 -31.27 -10.58
CA ASP A 344 -7.35 -30.44 -10.11
C ASP A 344 -6.07 -30.70 -10.95
N LYS A 345 -5.94 -31.86 -11.61
CA LYS A 345 -4.83 -32.16 -12.54
C LYS A 345 -4.93 -31.42 -13.87
N LEU A 346 -6.10 -30.87 -14.21
CA LEU A 346 -6.30 -30.12 -15.46
C LEU A 346 -5.78 -28.68 -15.37
N ASP A 347 -5.58 -28.16 -14.14
CA ASP A 347 -5.05 -26.82 -13.87
C ASP A 347 -5.75 -25.71 -14.68
N LEU A 348 -7.09 -25.69 -14.65
CA LEU A 348 -7.88 -24.74 -15.43
C LEU A 348 -7.97 -23.38 -14.71
N PRO A 349 -7.52 -22.28 -15.34
CA PRO A 349 -7.56 -20.96 -14.71
C PRO A 349 -9.01 -20.48 -14.52
N GLY A 350 -9.29 -19.93 -13.34
CA GLY A 350 -10.60 -19.37 -13.00
C GLY A 350 -11.71 -20.39 -12.72
N VAL A 351 -11.41 -21.69 -12.73
CA VAL A 351 -12.39 -22.76 -12.45
C VAL A 351 -12.03 -23.50 -11.17
N GLY A 352 -12.95 -23.49 -10.20
CA GLY A 352 -12.84 -24.24 -8.95
C GLY A 352 -13.90 -25.33 -8.85
N ILE A 353 -13.49 -26.49 -8.32
CA ILE A 353 -14.42 -27.54 -7.87
C ILE A 353 -14.17 -27.81 -6.40
N ASP A 354 -15.23 -27.66 -5.62
CA ASP A 354 -15.29 -27.95 -4.20
C ASP A 354 -16.43 -28.93 -3.89
N TYR A 355 -16.47 -29.40 -2.65
CA TYR A 355 -17.48 -30.32 -2.16
C TYR A 355 -17.83 -30.01 -0.71
N MET A 356 -18.94 -30.56 -0.25
CA MET A 356 -19.35 -30.50 1.15
C MET A 356 -18.72 -31.64 1.96
N ASP A 357 -19.10 -31.77 3.23
CA ASP A 357 -18.60 -32.81 4.13
C ASP A 357 -18.78 -34.23 3.55
N TYR A 358 -17.83 -35.11 3.89
CA TYR A 358 -17.75 -36.50 3.45
C TYR A 358 -17.71 -36.69 1.92
N PRO A 359 -16.74 -36.07 1.22
CA PRO A 359 -16.62 -36.13 -0.23
C PRO A 359 -16.30 -37.52 -0.80
N GLU A 360 -15.79 -38.42 0.04
CA GLU A 360 -15.61 -39.85 -0.27
C GLU A 360 -16.95 -40.60 -0.43
N PHE A 361 -18.07 -40.00 -0.03
CA PHE A 361 -19.41 -40.59 -0.15
C PHE A 361 -20.35 -39.77 -1.04
N SER A 362 -20.12 -38.46 -1.15
CA SER A 362 -20.99 -37.58 -1.90
C SER A 362 -20.73 -37.70 -3.41
N LYS A 363 -21.81 -37.57 -4.20
CA LYS A 363 -21.75 -37.46 -5.66
C LYS A 363 -22.12 -36.05 -6.13
N ASN A 364 -22.02 -35.07 -5.24
CA ASN A 364 -22.36 -33.69 -5.55
C ASN A 364 -21.10 -32.85 -5.41
N VAL A 365 -20.83 -32.05 -6.43
CA VAL A 365 -19.75 -31.07 -6.42
C VAL A 365 -20.31 -29.67 -6.62
N ILE A 366 -19.67 -28.70 -5.98
CA ILE A 366 -19.93 -27.28 -6.16
C ILE A 366 -18.89 -26.78 -7.16
N VAL A 367 -19.36 -26.22 -8.26
CA VAL A 367 -18.50 -25.69 -9.31
C VAL A 367 -18.60 -24.18 -9.29
N HIS A 368 -17.44 -23.52 -9.32
CA HIS A 368 -17.28 -22.08 -9.49
C HIS A 368 -16.52 -21.83 -10.78
N CYS A 369 -17.11 -21.09 -11.72
CA CYS A 369 -16.44 -20.71 -12.96
C CYS A 369 -17.09 -19.47 -13.59
N PRO A 370 -16.40 -18.83 -14.56
CA PRO A 370 -17.02 -17.85 -15.45
C PRO A 370 -18.27 -18.42 -16.13
N ALA A 371 -19.31 -17.60 -16.32
CA ALA A 371 -20.60 -18.03 -16.88
C ALA A 371 -20.48 -18.68 -18.27
N ASP A 372 -19.61 -18.13 -19.13
CA ASP A 372 -19.31 -18.63 -20.47
C ASP A 372 -18.56 -19.99 -20.43
N TYR A 373 -17.82 -20.26 -19.36
CA TYR A 373 -17.12 -21.53 -19.16
C TYR A 373 -18.03 -22.65 -18.66
N LYS A 374 -19.28 -22.37 -18.27
CA LYS A 374 -20.20 -23.37 -17.70
C LYS A 374 -20.33 -24.63 -18.55
N ILE A 375 -20.57 -24.46 -19.86
CA ILE A 375 -20.79 -25.58 -20.78
C ILE A 375 -19.51 -26.41 -20.91
N PHE A 376 -18.37 -25.73 -21.03
CA PHE A 376 -17.04 -26.34 -21.11
C PHE A 376 -16.69 -27.13 -19.85
N VAL A 377 -16.94 -26.58 -18.67
CA VAL A 377 -16.65 -27.26 -17.39
C VAL A 377 -17.56 -28.48 -17.21
N VAL A 378 -18.85 -28.35 -17.52
CA VAL A 378 -19.80 -29.48 -17.45
C VAL A 378 -19.40 -30.60 -18.42
N SER A 379 -18.89 -30.29 -19.62
CA SER A 379 -18.40 -31.33 -20.53
C SER A 379 -17.16 -32.04 -19.99
N HIS A 380 -16.22 -31.31 -19.38
CA HIS A 380 -15.03 -31.91 -18.76
C HIS A 380 -15.39 -32.79 -17.56
N ILE A 381 -16.31 -32.34 -16.70
CA ILE A 381 -16.81 -33.14 -15.58
C ILE A 381 -17.41 -34.46 -16.08
N ARG A 382 -18.22 -34.41 -17.14
CA ARG A 382 -18.82 -35.61 -17.74
C ARG A 382 -17.78 -36.56 -18.33
N SER A 383 -16.72 -36.03 -18.94
CA SER A 383 -15.63 -36.83 -19.49
C SER A 383 -14.78 -37.50 -18.39
N LEU A 384 -14.66 -36.86 -17.23
CA LEU A 384 -13.91 -37.40 -16.09
C LEU A 384 -14.74 -38.33 -15.20
N ASP A 385 -16.07 -38.14 -15.15
CA ASP A 385 -17.04 -38.98 -14.44
C ASP A 385 -17.26 -40.31 -15.17
N VAL A 386 -16.18 -41.09 -15.29
CA VAL A 386 -16.16 -42.41 -15.92
C VAL A 386 -15.77 -43.47 -14.90
N GLN A 387 -16.41 -44.63 -14.99
CA GLN A 387 -16.15 -45.77 -14.11
C GLN A 387 -14.75 -46.32 -14.36
N THR A 388 -13.97 -46.47 -13.29
CA THR A 388 -12.61 -47.02 -13.35
C THR A 388 -12.66 -48.55 -13.35
N GLU A 389 -11.62 -49.17 -13.92
CA GLU A 389 -11.46 -50.63 -13.90
C GLU A 389 -11.34 -51.17 -12.46
N LYS A 390 -11.80 -52.41 -12.27
CA LYS A 390 -11.68 -53.10 -10.98
C LYS A 390 -10.31 -53.76 -10.87
N ILE A 391 -9.70 -53.66 -9.69
CA ILE A 391 -8.41 -54.25 -9.37
C ILE A 391 -8.53 -55.07 -8.08
N LYS A 392 -7.60 -56.02 -7.88
CA LYS A 392 -7.53 -56.84 -6.66
C LYS A 392 -6.48 -56.30 -5.71
N VAL A 393 -6.90 -55.83 -4.54
CA VAL A 393 -5.99 -55.24 -3.55
C VAL A 393 -6.27 -55.79 -2.15
N PRO A 394 -5.25 -56.20 -1.38
CA PRO A 394 -5.39 -56.48 0.05
C PRO A 394 -5.89 -55.26 0.81
N VAL A 395 -6.96 -55.42 1.59
CA VAL A 395 -7.58 -54.34 2.35
C VAL A 395 -7.49 -54.55 3.86
N ASP A 396 -7.42 -55.80 4.31
CA ASP A 396 -7.39 -56.14 5.73
C ASP A 396 -6.69 -57.48 5.96
N PHE A 397 -6.30 -57.76 7.20
CA PHE A 397 -5.69 -59.04 7.56
C PHE A 397 -5.99 -59.46 9.00
N SER A 398 -5.79 -60.73 9.29
CA SER A 398 -5.87 -61.24 10.65
C SER A 398 -4.82 -62.33 10.88
N ASN A 399 -4.10 -62.23 11.99
CA ASN A 399 -3.01 -63.12 12.36
C ASN A 399 -3.33 -64.05 13.55
N VAL A 400 -4.62 -64.25 13.84
CA VAL A 400 -5.07 -65.09 14.95
C VAL A 400 -5.73 -66.37 14.43
N ALA A 401 -5.78 -67.43 15.26
CA ALA A 401 -6.37 -68.71 14.88
C ALA A 401 -7.84 -68.61 14.44
N ALA A 402 -8.62 -67.69 15.03
CA ALA A 402 -9.99 -67.39 14.64
C ALA A 402 -10.11 -66.33 13.52
N GLY A 403 -9.01 -66.03 12.82
CA GLY A 403 -8.90 -64.90 11.90
C GLY A 403 -9.89 -64.95 10.73
N MET A 404 -10.17 -66.14 10.20
CA MET A 404 -11.15 -66.33 9.13
C MET A 404 -12.57 -65.92 9.54
N SER A 405 -12.99 -66.28 10.77
CA SER A 405 -14.30 -65.89 11.31
C SER A 405 -14.38 -64.39 11.56
N ARG A 406 -13.32 -63.80 12.14
CA ARG A 406 -13.22 -62.34 12.36
C ARG A 406 -13.33 -61.54 11.05
N LEU A 407 -12.57 -61.94 10.03
CA LEU A 407 -12.61 -61.29 8.71
C LEU A 407 -13.98 -61.48 8.03
N THR A 408 -14.67 -62.61 8.26
CA THR A 408 -16.01 -62.86 7.71
C THR A 408 -17.04 -61.90 8.30
N GLU A 409 -17.05 -61.69 9.62
CA GLU A 409 -17.97 -60.73 10.24
C GLU A 409 -17.62 -59.29 9.86
N ARG A 410 -16.34 -58.96 9.77
CA ARG A 410 -15.89 -57.64 9.31
C ARG A 410 -16.26 -57.36 7.86
N ARG A 411 -16.18 -58.37 6.98
CA ARG A 411 -16.67 -58.30 5.60
C ARG A 411 -18.15 -57.93 5.53
N LYS A 412 -19.00 -58.57 6.34
CA LYS A 412 -20.44 -58.27 6.40
C LYS A 412 -20.68 -56.81 6.80
N LEU A 413 -20.00 -56.34 7.84
CA LEU A 413 -20.09 -54.96 8.30
C LEU A 413 -19.63 -53.97 7.21
N LEU A 414 -18.49 -54.23 6.58
CA LEU A 414 -17.97 -53.39 5.49
C LEU A 414 -18.93 -53.36 4.31
N SER A 415 -19.54 -54.49 3.95
CA SER A 415 -20.55 -54.54 2.89
C SER A 415 -21.76 -53.66 3.21
N GLN A 416 -22.26 -53.71 4.45
CA GLN A 416 -23.38 -52.87 4.90
C GLN A 416 -23.05 -51.38 4.91
N LEU A 417 -21.86 -51.00 5.40
CA LEU A 417 -21.45 -49.60 5.52
C LEU A 417 -21.08 -48.97 4.16
N THR A 418 -20.45 -49.74 3.29
CA THR A 418 -19.92 -49.23 2.02
C THR A 418 -20.92 -49.37 0.87
N GLY A 419 -21.88 -50.30 0.98
CA GLY A 419 -22.77 -50.72 -0.09
C GLY A 419 -22.11 -51.65 -1.13
N ILE A 420 -20.85 -52.03 -0.92
CA ILE A 420 -20.12 -52.94 -1.82
C ILE A 420 -20.57 -54.38 -1.53
N PRO A 421 -20.96 -55.18 -2.54
CA PRO A 421 -21.40 -56.55 -2.32
C PRO A 421 -20.35 -57.41 -1.61
N GLU A 422 -20.77 -58.27 -0.69
CA GLU A 422 -19.87 -59.23 -0.01
C GLU A 422 -19.09 -60.12 -0.99
N THR A 423 -19.64 -60.36 -2.19
CA THR A 423 -19.00 -61.13 -3.27
C THR A 423 -17.75 -60.47 -3.83
N SER A 424 -17.58 -59.15 -3.67
CA SER A 424 -16.37 -58.44 -4.09
C SER A 424 -15.19 -58.67 -3.14
N PHE A 425 -15.45 -59.15 -1.93
CA PHE A 425 -14.44 -59.42 -0.90
C PHE A 425 -14.10 -60.90 -0.85
N ILE A 426 -12.81 -61.21 -0.90
CA ILE A 426 -12.30 -62.57 -0.88
C ILE A 426 -11.33 -62.72 0.30
N ILE A 427 -11.56 -63.74 1.12
CA ILE A 427 -10.71 -64.07 2.26
C ILE A 427 -9.86 -65.27 1.86
N SER A 428 -8.53 -65.12 1.92
CA SER A 428 -7.60 -66.19 1.63
C SER A 428 -7.69 -67.31 2.67
N SER A 429 -7.22 -68.50 2.30
CA SER A 429 -6.77 -69.49 3.30
C SER A 429 -5.56 -68.95 4.08
N ASN A 430 -5.04 -69.72 5.04
CA ASN A 430 -3.79 -69.37 5.71
C ASN A 430 -2.65 -69.27 4.67
N VAL A 431 -2.06 -68.08 4.55
CA VAL A 431 -0.95 -67.76 3.63
C VAL A 431 0.36 -67.49 4.38
N SER A 432 0.41 -67.80 5.68
CA SER A 432 1.61 -67.60 6.48
C SER A 432 2.78 -68.42 5.99
N ARG A 433 3.98 -67.87 6.16
CA ARG A 433 5.26 -68.57 5.93
C ARG A 433 5.79 -69.26 7.19
N ASN A 434 5.18 -68.97 8.35
CA ASN A 434 5.62 -69.40 9.68
C ASN A 434 4.46 -70.11 10.41
N ASP A 435 4.70 -70.52 11.65
CA ASP A 435 3.72 -71.21 12.51
C ASP A 435 2.53 -70.32 12.94
N ASP A 436 2.69 -68.99 12.88
CA ASP A 436 1.60 -68.05 13.15
C ASP A 436 0.63 -67.99 11.96
N PRO A 437 -0.69 -68.12 12.16
CA PRO A 437 -1.65 -68.07 11.05
C PRO A 437 -1.73 -66.65 10.46
N LEU A 438 -1.88 -66.53 9.13
CA LEU A 438 -2.09 -65.26 8.44
C LEU A 438 -3.19 -65.40 7.40
N TYR A 439 -4.28 -64.65 7.59
CA TYR A 439 -5.40 -64.57 6.67
C TYR A 439 -5.47 -63.17 6.08
N ILE A 440 -5.68 -63.07 4.76
CA ILE A 440 -5.76 -61.79 4.05
C ILE A 440 -7.16 -61.65 3.46
N MET A 441 -7.81 -60.52 3.72
CA MET A 441 -8.98 -60.09 2.98
C MET A 441 -8.53 -59.14 1.87
N TYR A 442 -8.81 -59.52 0.63
CA TYR A 442 -8.59 -58.67 -0.54
C TYR A 442 -9.91 -58.37 -1.22
N LEU A 443 -9.96 -57.21 -1.87
CA LEU A 443 -11.15 -56.65 -2.47
C LEU A 443 -10.91 -56.49 -3.98
N GLU A 444 -11.86 -56.96 -4.78
CA GLU A 444 -11.91 -56.76 -6.23
C GLU A 444 -12.90 -55.64 -6.58
N GLU A 445 -12.42 -54.40 -6.60
CA GLU A 445 -13.25 -53.21 -6.86
C GLU A 445 -12.44 -52.09 -7.52
N THR A 446 -13.12 -50.99 -7.86
CA THR A 446 -12.44 -49.77 -8.33
C THR A 446 -11.47 -49.23 -7.27
N PRO A 447 -10.38 -48.54 -7.66
CA PRO A 447 -9.44 -47.93 -6.70
C PRO A 447 -10.12 -47.03 -5.66
N GLU A 448 -11.17 -46.32 -6.07
CA GLU A 448 -12.00 -45.49 -5.22
C GLU A 448 -12.75 -46.30 -4.15
N ASN A 449 -13.45 -47.37 -4.55
CA ASN A 449 -14.15 -48.26 -3.63
C ASN A 449 -13.17 -48.96 -2.68
N ILE A 450 -11.96 -49.28 -3.15
CA ILE A 450 -10.89 -49.82 -2.32
C ILE A 450 -10.41 -48.81 -1.29
N SER A 451 -10.19 -47.56 -1.68
CA SER A 451 -9.84 -46.48 -0.75
C SER A 451 -10.94 -46.30 0.30
N LYS A 452 -12.20 -46.23 -0.14
CA LYS A 452 -13.37 -46.15 0.73
C LYS A 452 -13.39 -47.26 1.78
N VAL A 453 -13.13 -48.51 1.37
CA VAL A 453 -13.09 -49.66 2.29
C VAL A 453 -11.94 -49.54 3.30
N LYS A 454 -10.77 -49.08 2.88
CA LYS A 454 -9.63 -48.85 3.79
C LYS A 454 -9.91 -47.73 4.79
N ASP A 455 -10.62 -46.69 4.36
CA ASP A 455 -11.05 -45.60 5.25
C ASP A 455 -12.05 -46.14 6.29
N TYR A 456 -13.05 -46.94 5.88
CA TYR A 456 -13.99 -47.60 6.81
C TYR A 456 -13.33 -48.57 7.78
N ILE A 457 -12.32 -49.31 7.33
CA ILE A 457 -11.49 -50.15 8.20
C ILE A 457 -10.85 -49.29 9.30
N THR A 458 -10.25 -48.16 8.91
CA THR A 458 -9.62 -47.22 9.84
C THR A 458 -10.65 -46.65 10.82
N TYR A 459 -11.86 -46.30 10.36
CA TYR A 459 -12.95 -45.83 11.21
C TYR A 459 -13.47 -46.92 12.17
N ILE A 460 -13.58 -48.17 11.72
CA ILE A 460 -13.99 -49.29 12.57
C ILE A 460 -12.95 -49.51 13.68
N ASP A 461 -11.67 -49.42 13.33
CA ASP A 461 -10.58 -49.64 14.27
C ASP A 461 -10.40 -48.44 15.23
N ASN A 462 -10.84 -47.24 14.84
CA ASN A 462 -10.74 -46.00 15.61
C ASN A 462 -12.03 -45.14 15.58
N ALA A 463 -13.15 -45.69 16.08
CA ALA A 463 -14.49 -45.11 15.92
C ALA A 463 -14.72 -43.72 16.58
N LEU A 464 -13.81 -43.23 17.42
CA LEU A 464 -13.93 -41.95 18.14
C LEU A 464 -13.06 -40.83 17.57
N THR A 465 -12.25 -41.10 16.53
CA THR A 465 -11.53 -40.07 15.79
C THR A 465 -12.21 -39.89 14.44
N ASN A 466 -12.30 -38.66 13.91
CA ASN A 466 -12.88 -38.39 12.60
C ASN A 466 -12.02 -38.95 11.43
N GLY A 467 -11.18 -39.96 11.67
CA GLY A 467 -10.15 -40.49 10.76
C GLY A 467 -9.10 -39.48 10.30
N LEU A 468 -9.20 -38.22 10.73
CA LEU A 468 -8.19 -37.19 10.51
C LEU A 468 -7.18 -37.27 11.66
N SER A 469 -6.23 -38.20 11.54
CA SER A 469 -4.91 -37.98 12.12
C SER A 469 -4.16 -37.15 11.07
N ASN A 470 -3.79 -35.91 11.43
CA ASN A 470 -2.97 -34.95 10.67
C ASN A 470 -2.58 -35.30 9.23
#